data_AF-A0A2P7BLB0-F1
#
_entry.id   AF-A0A2P7BLB0-F1
#
_cell.length_a   1.000
_cell.length_b   1.000
_cell.length_c   1.000
_cell.angle_alpha   90.00
_cell.angle_beta   90.00
_cell.angle_gamma   90.00
#
_symmetry.space_group_name_H-M   'P 1'
#
loop_
_entity.id
_entity.type
_entity.pdbx_description
1 polymer ?
#
loop_
_entity_poly.entity_id
_entity_poly.type
_entity_poly.pdbx_seq_one_letter_code
_entity_poly.pdbx_strand_id
1 'polypeptide(L)'
;MPLNRFALAALLGCIMLAGCNESDNSVKQNNPSGTFAACEQGTFVDGKCVVTPDVTVKECPAGSALDGSQCIVTPDVVTKACVQGTLVDGKCVVTPEVKCTAGTLVDGECVATSALQVDPVNPDDGQAGVTLGQQSATIMAGPATSEQRSYQLTSTQEQRSGKSKSLAITEQAGRPVIRTGSKLFDGLFALAIQEAGDLTVRKIRDGAYNGNEPIDCGGTAGCFQTGASWTYVWTRDTSCAIDLGLAQIDPQVAKNSLLFKISAHRNTTGPGAGTTEIVQDTGSGGSWPISTDRVVWARAAFELLKYLDGEDRIAFLNTAYAAIASTIESDRPAAYDGRDGLYRGETSFLDWREQTYPSWTKDTVVHIAMSKALSTNMNHWKILDVAASMAAELGIAEAAQKYAAWATELKVAINKELWLEDAGLYSIMKPTELDQAPVRRYELLGEALAIGDGIADDKRTASILQNYRIRLLALPSSGRKQQTPASIITGRSGRLFPAI
;
A
#
# COMPACT_ATOMS: atom_id res chain seq x y z
N MET A 1 -8.77 -5.24 -16.65
CA MET A 1 -9.34 -4.14 -15.84
C MET A 1 -8.27 -3.62 -14.88
N PRO A 2 -7.48 -2.59 -15.25
CA PRO A 2 -6.38 -2.11 -14.39
C PRO A 2 -6.55 -0.68 -13.84
N LEU A 3 -7.79 -0.15 -13.70
CA LEU A 3 -8.01 1.23 -13.24
C LEU A 3 -8.22 1.42 -11.72
N ASN A 4 -8.39 0.36 -10.92
CA ASN A 4 -8.73 0.51 -9.50
C ASN A 4 -7.54 0.60 -8.52
N ARG A 5 -6.28 0.51 -8.98
CA ARG A 5 -5.12 0.50 -8.07
C ARG A 5 -4.53 1.88 -7.75
N PHE A 6 -4.80 2.90 -8.58
CA PHE A 6 -4.35 4.28 -8.30
C PHE A 6 -5.11 4.94 -7.15
N ALA A 7 -6.34 4.50 -6.85
CA ALA A 7 -7.13 5.04 -5.74
C ALA A 7 -6.61 4.59 -4.35
N LEU A 8 -5.92 3.45 -4.27
CA LEU A 8 -5.39 2.92 -3.00
C LEU A 8 -4.12 3.66 -2.54
N ALA A 9 -3.30 4.12 -3.49
CA ALA A 9 -2.14 4.97 -3.21
C ALA A 9 -2.57 6.39 -2.76
N ALA A 10 -3.72 6.89 -3.22
CA ALA A 10 -4.25 8.19 -2.81
C ALA A 10 -4.79 8.18 -1.36
N LEU A 11 -5.33 7.06 -0.86
CA LEU A 11 -5.81 6.98 0.53
C LEU A 11 -4.70 6.76 1.58
N LEU A 12 -3.53 6.29 1.17
CA LEU A 12 -2.36 6.15 2.05
C LEU A 12 -1.29 7.23 1.80
N GLY A 13 -1.38 7.99 0.71
CA GLY A 13 -0.40 8.99 0.28
C GLY A 13 -0.88 10.45 0.21
N CYS A 14 -2.17 10.76 0.34
CA CYS A 14 -2.65 12.16 0.28
C CYS A 14 -2.94 12.74 1.67
N ILE A 15 -1.90 13.25 2.32
CA ILE A 15 -2.01 14.36 3.28
C ILE A 15 -1.46 15.59 2.55
N MET A 16 -2.35 16.44 2.05
CA MET A 16 -2.20 17.90 1.96
C MET A 16 -3.47 18.47 1.30
N LEU A 17 -3.95 19.58 1.87
CA LEU A 17 -5.04 20.46 1.40
C LEU A 17 -6.48 20.02 1.72
N ALA A 18 -6.97 20.49 2.88
CA ALA A 18 -8.37 20.87 3.04
C ALA A 18 -8.46 22.16 3.88
N GLY A 19 -8.99 23.21 3.25
CA GLY A 19 -9.27 24.55 3.80
C GLY A 19 -9.03 25.57 2.68
N CYS A 20 -10.05 26.19 2.08
CA CYS A 20 -11.01 27.06 2.73
C CYS A 20 -12.46 26.91 2.23
N ASN A 21 -13.36 27.35 3.11
CA ASN A 21 -14.82 27.30 3.02
C ASN A 21 -15.39 28.63 2.46
N GLU A 22 -16.62 28.54 1.95
CA GLU A 22 -17.66 29.59 1.75
C GLU A 22 -17.41 30.79 0.82
N SER A 23 -18.31 30.97 -0.17
CA SER A 23 -19.15 32.19 -0.23
C SER A 23 -20.30 32.09 -1.24
N ASP A 24 -21.44 32.60 -0.74
CA ASP A 24 -22.63 33.15 -1.37
C ASP A 24 -22.75 33.25 -2.90
N ASN A 25 -23.92 32.82 -3.36
CA ASN A 25 -24.56 33.28 -4.58
C ASN A 25 -24.88 34.78 -4.49
N SER A 26 -24.16 35.61 -5.24
CA SER A 26 -24.79 36.76 -5.89
C SER A 26 -24.08 37.16 -7.18
N VAL A 27 -24.85 37.12 -8.26
CA VAL A 27 -24.52 37.65 -9.58
C VAL A 27 -24.41 39.17 -9.51
N LYS A 28 -23.33 39.75 -10.03
CA LYS A 28 -23.34 41.02 -10.79
C LYS A 28 -22.04 41.25 -11.56
N GLN A 29 -22.22 41.69 -12.80
CA GLN A 29 -21.23 42.00 -13.82
C GLN A 29 -20.25 43.11 -13.41
N ASN A 30 -18.99 43.02 -13.84
CA ASN A 30 -18.32 43.98 -14.73
C ASN A 30 -16.82 43.65 -14.90
N ASN A 31 -16.39 43.53 -16.16
CA ASN A 31 -14.99 43.67 -16.61
C ASN A 31 -14.62 45.18 -16.59
N PRO A 32 -13.35 45.66 -16.61
CA PRO A 32 -12.30 45.18 -17.54
C PRO A 32 -10.84 45.17 -17.04
N SER A 33 -9.98 44.53 -17.87
CA SER A 33 -8.53 44.76 -18.06
C SER A 33 -7.60 43.71 -17.48
N GLY A 34 -7.34 42.66 -18.27
CA GLY A 34 -6.22 41.72 -18.10
C GLY A 34 -5.74 41.29 -19.48
N THR A 35 -4.46 41.51 -19.75
CA THR A 35 -3.72 41.13 -20.96
C THR A 35 -3.97 39.68 -21.38
N PHE A 36 -4.38 39.46 -22.62
CA PHE A 36 -4.48 38.13 -23.22
C PHE A 36 -3.08 37.54 -23.43
N ALA A 37 -2.82 36.35 -22.86
CA ALA A 37 -1.61 35.59 -23.15
C ALA A 37 -1.62 35.15 -24.62
N ALA A 38 -0.58 35.51 -25.37
CA ALA A 38 -0.36 35.05 -26.73
C ALA A 38 0.71 33.95 -26.72
N CYS A 39 0.48 32.87 -27.48
CA CYS A 39 1.51 31.86 -27.71
C CYS A 39 2.60 32.43 -28.63
N GLU A 40 3.87 32.32 -28.24
CA GLU A 40 4.99 32.72 -29.10
C GLU A 40 5.09 31.83 -30.35
N GLN A 41 4.67 30.55 -30.26
CA GLN A 41 4.46 29.63 -31.38
C GLN A 41 3.27 28.69 -31.10
N GLY A 42 2.46 28.37 -32.12
CA GLY A 42 1.31 27.46 -32.03
C GLY A 42 -0.04 28.12 -31.78
N THR A 43 -1.06 27.30 -31.54
CA THR A 43 -2.46 27.71 -31.31
C THR A 43 -2.84 27.49 -29.84
N PHE A 44 -3.50 28.46 -29.21
CA PHE A 44 -3.95 28.35 -27.81
C PHE A 44 -5.27 27.58 -27.72
N VAL A 45 -5.27 26.42 -27.08
CA VAL A 45 -6.44 25.55 -26.89
C VAL A 45 -6.46 25.10 -25.42
N ASP A 46 -7.59 25.29 -24.73
CA ASP A 46 -7.83 24.83 -23.35
C ASP A 46 -6.70 25.17 -22.33
N GLY A 47 -6.19 26.39 -22.39
CA GLY A 47 -5.16 26.87 -21.45
C GLY A 47 -3.72 26.44 -21.79
N LYS A 48 -3.51 25.80 -22.96
CA LYS A 48 -2.19 25.33 -23.42
C LYS A 48 -1.89 25.84 -24.82
N CYS A 49 -0.60 26.10 -25.08
CA CYS A 49 -0.11 26.37 -26.44
C CYS A 49 0.20 25.04 -27.13
N VAL A 50 -0.56 24.72 -28.17
CA VAL A 50 -0.43 23.50 -28.97
C VAL A 50 0.31 23.82 -30.27
N VAL A 51 1.42 23.12 -30.53
CA VAL A 51 2.19 23.27 -31.77
C VAL A 51 2.07 21.98 -32.57
N THR A 52 1.52 22.07 -33.78
CA THR A 52 1.48 20.93 -34.71
C THR A 52 2.91 20.68 -35.22
N PRO A 53 3.48 19.47 -35.00
CA PRO A 53 4.83 19.18 -35.47
C PRO A 53 4.87 19.02 -36.99
N ASP A 54 5.87 19.62 -37.65
CA ASP A 54 6.16 19.37 -39.07
C ASP A 54 6.80 17.99 -39.22
N VAL A 55 6.06 17.03 -39.77
CA VAL A 55 6.57 15.69 -40.10
C VAL A 55 7.13 15.71 -41.52
N THR A 56 8.40 16.05 -41.69
CA THR A 56 9.12 15.88 -42.96
C THR A 56 9.75 14.50 -43.06
N VAL A 57 9.06 13.53 -43.65
CA VAL A 57 9.68 12.27 -44.12
C VAL A 57 10.15 12.48 -45.55
N LYS A 58 11.44 12.82 -45.73
CA LYS A 58 11.98 13.10 -47.07
C LYS A 58 12.44 11.84 -47.80
N GLU A 59 12.90 10.81 -47.08
CA GLU A 59 13.33 9.53 -47.65
C GLU A 59 13.12 8.40 -46.62
N CYS A 60 12.64 7.24 -47.10
CA CYS A 60 12.47 6.04 -46.28
C CYS A 60 13.78 5.22 -46.23
N PRO A 61 14.07 4.49 -45.13
CA PRO A 61 15.24 3.61 -45.04
C PRO A 61 15.29 2.55 -46.14
N ALA A 62 16.50 2.14 -46.54
CA ALA A 62 16.71 1.13 -47.57
C ALA A 62 15.95 -0.17 -47.26
N GLY A 63 15.09 -0.60 -48.19
CA GLY A 63 14.20 -1.76 -48.02
C GLY A 63 12.73 -1.43 -47.70
N SER A 64 12.36 -0.15 -47.64
CA SER A 64 10.98 0.32 -47.45
C SER A 64 10.55 1.33 -48.51
N ALA A 65 9.23 1.45 -48.76
CA ALA A 65 8.63 2.38 -49.69
C ALA A 65 7.67 3.34 -48.97
N LEU A 66 7.61 4.60 -49.41
CA LEU A 66 6.72 5.63 -48.84
C LEU A 66 5.27 5.41 -49.32
N ASP A 67 4.34 5.29 -48.37
CA ASP A 67 2.89 5.29 -48.62
C ASP A 67 2.23 6.31 -47.67
N GLY A 68 1.79 7.44 -48.21
CA GLY A 68 1.36 8.60 -47.42
C GLY A 68 2.49 9.20 -46.58
N SER A 69 2.31 9.25 -45.25
CA SER A 69 3.32 9.71 -44.27
C SER A 69 4.09 8.56 -43.60
N GLN A 70 3.94 7.33 -44.08
CA GLN A 70 4.51 6.12 -43.47
C GLN A 70 5.44 5.37 -44.43
N CYS A 71 6.52 4.79 -43.88
CA CYS A 71 7.43 3.93 -44.63
C CYS A 71 7.03 2.46 -44.42
N ILE A 72 6.67 1.76 -45.51
CA ILE A 72 6.19 0.38 -45.49
C ILE A 72 7.25 -0.58 -46.07
N VAL A 73 7.56 -1.64 -45.34
CA VAL A 73 8.40 -2.76 -45.82
C VAL A 73 7.48 -3.86 -46.35
N THR A 74 7.71 -4.35 -47.57
CA THR A 74 6.98 -5.51 -48.13
C THR A 74 7.93 -6.72 -48.19
N PRO A 75 7.95 -7.60 -47.18
CA PRO A 75 8.83 -8.77 -47.20
C PRO A 75 8.20 -9.96 -47.94
N ASP A 76 9.00 -10.65 -48.77
CA ASP A 76 8.71 -12.00 -49.23
C ASP A 76 8.81 -12.98 -48.04
N VAL A 77 7.74 -13.72 -47.81
CA VAL A 77 7.48 -14.47 -46.57
C VAL A 77 8.43 -15.66 -46.38
N VAL A 78 9.20 -15.67 -45.28
CA VAL A 78 9.33 -16.84 -44.37
C VAL A 78 9.53 -16.37 -42.92
N THR A 79 8.51 -16.64 -42.09
CA THR A 79 8.37 -16.64 -40.62
C THR A 79 9.44 -16.04 -39.66
N LYS A 80 8.89 -15.27 -38.70
CA LYS A 80 9.34 -14.90 -37.33
C LYS A 80 10.06 -13.54 -37.16
N ALA A 81 9.25 -12.59 -36.69
CA ALA A 81 9.58 -11.27 -36.13
C ALA A 81 10.03 -10.17 -37.10
N CYS A 82 9.45 -8.97 -36.94
CA CYS A 82 9.91 -7.75 -37.60
C CYS A 82 11.27 -7.37 -37.00
N VAL A 83 12.30 -7.25 -37.85
CA VAL A 83 13.66 -6.86 -37.41
C VAL A 83 13.67 -5.40 -36.89
N GLN A 84 12.80 -4.54 -37.42
CA GLN A 84 12.52 -3.20 -36.93
C GLN A 84 11.01 -2.92 -37.05
N GLY A 85 10.40 -2.38 -35.99
CA GLY A 85 8.97 -2.02 -35.96
C GLY A 85 8.05 -3.04 -35.29
N THR A 86 6.74 -2.81 -35.39
CA THR A 86 5.69 -3.63 -34.75
C THR A 86 4.84 -4.31 -35.83
N LEU A 87 4.48 -5.58 -35.60
CA LEU A 87 3.63 -6.34 -36.50
C LEU A 87 2.16 -5.98 -36.26
N VAL A 88 1.49 -5.38 -37.24
CA VAL A 88 0.05 -5.06 -37.21
C VAL A 88 -0.59 -5.66 -38.46
N ASP A 89 -1.61 -6.50 -38.29
CA ASP A 89 -2.36 -7.16 -39.38
C ASP A 89 -1.48 -7.87 -40.44
N GLY A 90 -0.39 -8.50 -39.99
CA GLY A 90 0.53 -9.24 -40.87
C GLY A 90 1.51 -8.37 -41.65
N LYS A 91 1.54 -7.05 -41.41
CA LYS A 91 2.50 -6.11 -41.99
C LYS A 91 3.41 -5.53 -40.91
N CYS A 92 4.70 -5.39 -41.19
CA CYS A 92 5.63 -4.71 -40.29
C CYS A 92 5.51 -3.20 -40.49
N VAL A 93 5.07 -2.49 -39.46
CA VAL A 93 4.94 -1.03 -39.46
C VAL A 93 6.10 -0.43 -38.66
N VAL A 94 6.88 0.45 -39.29
CA VAL A 94 7.95 1.22 -38.64
C VAL A 94 7.42 2.62 -38.38
N THR A 95 7.01 2.89 -37.14
CA THR A 95 6.60 4.24 -36.73
C THR A 95 7.85 5.11 -36.55
N PRO A 96 8.00 6.22 -37.30
CA PRO A 96 9.13 7.12 -37.11
C PRO A 96 9.10 7.73 -35.70
N GLU A 97 10.27 7.84 -35.07
CA GLU A 97 10.41 8.42 -33.73
C GLU A 97 10.14 9.93 -33.81
N VAL A 98 8.97 10.36 -33.36
CA VAL A 98 8.62 11.79 -33.30
C VAL A 98 9.32 12.42 -32.09
N LYS A 99 10.36 13.21 -32.36
CA LYS A 99 11.07 14.00 -31.34
C LYS A 99 10.62 15.45 -31.40
N CYS A 100 10.09 15.95 -30.29
CA CYS A 100 9.82 17.37 -30.14
C CYS A 100 11.15 18.12 -29.99
N THR A 101 11.38 19.12 -30.84
CA THR A 101 12.54 20.04 -30.73
C THR A 101 12.44 20.95 -29.50
N ALA A 102 11.22 21.16 -28.98
CA ALA A 102 10.93 21.75 -27.67
C ALA A 102 9.59 21.19 -27.13
N GLY A 103 9.50 20.91 -25.83
CA GLY A 103 8.28 20.38 -25.19
C GLY A 103 8.25 18.85 -25.02
N THR A 104 7.10 18.31 -24.64
CA THR A 104 6.87 16.86 -24.42
C THR A 104 5.77 16.34 -25.33
N LEU A 105 5.93 15.11 -25.85
CA LEU A 105 4.95 14.46 -26.72
C LEU A 105 3.78 13.92 -25.88
N VAL A 106 2.58 14.43 -26.09
CA VAL A 106 1.34 13.95 -25.48
C VAL A 106 0.34 13.66 -26.60
N ASP A 107 -0.16 12.42 -26.67
CA ASP A 107 -1.14 11.99 -27.69
C ASP A 107 -0.75 12.29 -29.15
N GLY A 108 0.56 12.28 -29.45
CA GLY A 108 1.09 12.53 -30.80
C GLY A 108 1.38 14.00 -31.14
N GLU A 109 1.13 14.93 -30.21
CA GLU A 109 1.40 16.36 -30.38
C GLU A 109 2.49 16.86 -29.43
N CYS A 110 3.29 17.83 -29.91
CA CYS A 110 4.33 18.45 -29.09
C CYS A 110 3.72 19.59 -28.26
N VAL A 111 3.66 19.39 -26.95
CA VAL A 111 3.17 20.39 -26.00
C VAL A 111 4.37 21.12 -25.39
N ALA A 112 4.44 22.43 -25.59
CA ALA A 112 5.47 23.25 -24.95
C ALA A 112 5.36 23.15 -23.43
N THR A 113 6.46 22.86 -22.75
CA THR A 113 6.54 22.95 -21.29
C THR A 113 6.49 24.43 -20.93
N SER A 114 5.29 24.95 -20.65
CA SER A 114 5.20 26.18 -19.87
C SER A 114 5.96 25.96 -18.58
N ALA A 115 6.84 26.89 -18.18
CA ALA A 115 7.49 26.86 -16.88
C ALA A 115 6.45 26.46 -15.83
N LEU A 116 6.76 25.44 -15.03
CA LEU A 116 5.91 24.99 -13.93
C LEU A 116 5.41 26.24 -13.22
N GLN A 117 4.11 26.49 -13.28
CA GLN A 117 3.47 27.43 -12.38
C GLN A 117 3.92 26.99 -10.99
N VAL A 118 4.69 27.83 -10.31
CA VAL A 118 5.13 27.58 -8.94
C VAL A 118 3.88 27.19 -8.18
N ASP A 119 3.84 25.97 -7.63
CA ASP A 119 2.72 25.55 -6.81
C ASP A 119 2.60 26.57 -5.67
N PRO A 120 1.53 27.38 -5.61
CA PRO A 120 1.40 28.40 -4.58
C PRO A 120 1.31 27.78 -3.18
N VAL A 121 1.10 26.46 -3.07
CA VAL A 121 1.11 25.70 -1.82
C VAL A 121 2.51 25.18 -1.46
N ASN A 122 3.41 25.03 -2.44
CA ASN A 122 4.77 24.50 -2.22
C ASN A 122 5.79 25.24 -3.10
N PRO A 123 6.09 26.51 -2.80
CA PRO A 123 7.05 27.29 -3.56
C PRO A 123 8.45 26.65 -3.50
N ASP A 124 9.15 26.67 -4.65
CA ASP A 124 10.43 26.00 -4.88
C ASP A 124 11.60 26.83 -4.29
N ASP A 125 11.52 27.24 -3.03
CA ASP A 125 12.54 28.06 -2.32
C ASP A 125 13.66 27.23 -1.68
N GLY A 126 13.64 25.91 -1.87
CA GLY A 126 14.59 24.95 -1.28
C GLY A 126 14.19 24.41 0.09
N GLN A 127 13.06 24.87 0.67
CA GLN A 127 12.55 24.45 1.96
C GLN A 127 11.03 24.17 1.93
N ALA A 128 10.62 22.96 2.30
CA ALA A 128 9.20 22.63 2.47
C ALA A 128 8.94 22.22 3.91
N GLY A 129 7.78 22.56 4.47
CA GLY A 129 7.48 22.24 5.86
C GLY A 129 6.00 22.21 6.22
N VAL A 130 5.71 21.59 7.36
CA VAL A 130 4.37 21.49 7.93
C VAL A 130 4.42 22.04 9.35
N THR A 131 3.44 22.88 9.70
CA THR A 131 3.26 23.40 11.05
C THR A 131 1.95 22.88 11.62
N LEU A 132 2.02 22.26 12.81
CA LEU A 132 0.88 21.76 13.56
C LEU A 132 0.91 22.37 14.97
N GLY A 133 0.07 23.38 15.19
CA GLY A 133 0.07 24.14 16.43
C GLY A 133 1.38 24.90 16.63
N GLN A 134 2.11 24.59 17.71
CA GLN A 134 3.43 25.17 18.02
C GLN A 134 4.61 24.34 17.50
N GLN A 135 4.33 23.22 16.85
CA GLN A 135 5.35 22.31 16.34
C GLN A 135 5.45 22.45 14.83
N SER A 136 6.65 22.28 14.29
CA SER A 136 6.93 22.36 12.87
C SER A 136 7.95 21.32 12.48
N ALA A 137 7.83 20.80 11.27
CA ALA A 137 8.83 19.99 10.61
C ALA A 137 9.17 20.61 9.26
N THR A 138 10.44 20.71 8.92
CA THR A 138 10.89 21.23 7.62
C THR A 138 11.89 20.28 6.99
N ILE A 139 11.88 20.19 5.68
CA ILE A 139 12.89 19.52 4.88
C ILE A 139 13.58 20.55 3.99
N MET A 140 14.90 20.54 4.00
CA MET A 140 15.71 21.33 3.07
C MET A 140 16.32 20.40 2.04
N ALA A 141 16.18 20.75 0.77
CA ALA A 141 16.72 19.97 -0.33
C ALA A 141 18.10 20.52 -0.75
N GLY A 142 19.06 19.63 -0.98
CA GLY A 142 20.33 19.97 -1.60
C GLY A 142 20.15 20.41 -3.07
N PRO A 143 21.25 20.82 -3.73
CA PRO A 143 21.21 21.38 -5.08
C PRO A 143 20.45 20.49 -6.08
N ALA A 144 19.61 21.10 -6.91
CA ALA A 144 18.82 20.38 -7.91
C ALA A 144 19.67 19.73 -9.01
N THR A 145 20.90 20.22 -9.21
CA THR A 145 21.87 19.72 -10.19
C THR A 145 22.60 18.45 -9.76
N SER A 146 22.42 18.01 -8.52
CA SER A 146 23.06 16.79 -8.03
C SER A 146 22.38 15.55 -8.60
N GLU A 147 23.18 14.58 -9.06
CA GLU A 147 22.69 13.28 -9.51
C GLU A 147 21.98 12.53 -8.37
N GLN A 148 22.60 12.54 -7.18
CA GLN A 148 22.01 12.13 -5.91
C GLN A 148 21.79 13.35 -5.03
N ARG A 149 20.54 13.59 -4.65
CA ARG A 149 20.17 14.72 -3.79
C ARG A 149 20.28 14.33 -2.31
N SER A 150 20.76 15.26 -1.51
CA SER A 150 20.68 15.17 -0.05
C SER A 150 19.49 15.98 0.46
N TYR A 151 18.88 15.55 1.55
CA TYR A 151 17.82 16.27 2.24
C TYR A 151 18.15 16.39 3.72
N GLN A 152 17.70 17.48 4.33
CA GLN A 152 17.87 17.73 5.75
C GLN A 152 16.50 17.93 6.38
N LEU A 153 16.00 16.91 7.07
CA LEU A 153 14.78 17.00 7.86
C LEU A 153 15.12 17.62 9.23
N THR A 154 14.30 18.56 9.68
CA THR A 154 14.38 19.17 11.02
C THR A 154 13.00 19.28 11.64
N SER A 155 12.90 19.14 12.96
CA SER A 155 11.64 19.27 13.70
C SER A 155 11.82 20.09 14.97
N THR A 156 10.82 20.88 15.36
CA THR A 156 10.82 21.56 16.67
C THR A 156 10.30 20.65 17.80
N GLN A 157 9.62 19.56 17.45
CA GLN A 157 9.07 18.60 18.40
C GLN A 157 10.19 17.87 19.17
N GLU A 158 10.01 17.73 20.48
CA GLU A 158 10.88 16.88 21.30
C GLU A 158 10.82 15.42 20.83
N GLN A 159 11.98 14.85 20.56
CA GLN A 159 12.08 13.47 20.09
C GLN A 159 12.14 12.51 21.27
N ARG A 160 11.57 11.30 21.08
CA ARG A 160 11.59 10.25 22.09
C ARG A 160 13.04 9.94 22.51
N SER A 161 13.26 9.84 23.82
CA SER A 161 14.57 9.58 24.41
C SER A 161 15.64 10.63 24.06
N GLY A 162 15.25 11.88 23.79
CA GLY A 162 16.19 12.98 23.53
C GLY A 162 16.98 12.84 22.22
N LYS A 163 16.46 12.08 21.25
CA LYS A 163 17.08 11.93 19.93
C LYS A 163 17.21 13.27 19.21
N SER A 164 18.11 13.31 18.22
CA SER A 164 18.32 14.49 17.38
C SER A 164 17.02 14.95 16.74
N LYS A 165 16.78 16.26 16.78
CA LYS A 165 15.70 16.96 16.05
C LYS A 165 16.01 17.17 14.57
N SER A 166 17.11 16.60 14.10
CA SER A 166 17.68 16.79 12.77
C SER A 166 18.13 15.45 12.20
N LEU A 167 17.74 15.15 10.96
CA LEU A 167 18.05 13.91 10.24
C LEU A 167 18.52 14.24 8.82
N ALA A 168 19.75 13.85 8.51
CA ALA A 168 20.29 13.91 7.16
C ALA A 168 19.86 12.67 6.37
N ILE A 169 19.41 12.89 5.14
CA ILE A 169 18.93 11.87 4.21
C ILE A 169 19.74 12.02 2.93
N THR A 170 20.25 10.92 2.38
CA THR A 170 20.98 10.97 1.11
C THR A 170 20.47 9.90 0.18
N GLU A 171 20.12 10.29 -1.04
CA GLU A 171 19.78 9.34 -2.10
C GLU A 171 20.98 8.43 -2.39
N GLN A 172 20.71 7.13 -2.46
CA GLN A 172 21.75 6.13 -2.65
C GLN A 172 21.88 5.76 -4.13
N ALA A 173 23.12 5.59 -4.59
CA ALA A 173 23.41 5.14 -5.94
C ALA A 173 22.68 3.83 -6.27
N GLY A 174 22.07 3.76 -7.46
CA GLY A 174 21.38 2.55 -7.92
C GLY A 174 20.07 2.23 -7.19
N ARG A 175 19.59 3.12 -6.31
CA ARG A 175 18.27 3.00 -5.70
C ARG A 175 17.26 3.91 -6.40
N PRO A 176 15.95 3.58 -6.34
CA PRO A 176 14.93 4.43 -6.92
C PRO A 176 14.98 5.86 -6.35
N VAL A 177 14.76 6.84 -7.21
CA VAL A 177 14.61 8.25 -6.85
C VAL A 177 13.35 8.79 -7.52
N ILE A 178 12.76 9.79 -6.89
CA ILE A 178 11.65 10.56 -7.48
C ILE A 178 12.01 12.03 -7.55
N ARG A 179 11.42 12.72 -8.52
CA ARG A 179 11.55 14.15 -8.73
C ARG A 179 10.16 14.71 -8.98
N THR A 180 9.53 15.21 -7.94
CA THR A 180 8.20 15.81 -8.01
C THR A 180 8.28 17.32 -7.82
N GLY A 181 7.15 18.01 -7.97
CA GLY A 181 7.04 19.41 -7.57
C GLY A 181 7.15 19.60 -6.05
N SER A 182 7.04 18.54 -5.24
CA SER A 182 7.11 18.62 -3.78
C SER A 182 8.42 18.06 -3.24
N LYS A 183 9.29 18.94 -2.73
CA LYS A 183 10.54 18.51 -2.07
C LYS A 183 10.27 17.71 -0.79
N LEU A 184 9.15 17.98 -0.12
CA LEU A 184 8.69 17.20 1.02
C LEU A 184 8.44 15.75 0.62
N PHE A 185 7.68 15.54 -0.45
CA PHE A 185 7.41 14.20 -0.94
C PHE A 185 8.69 13.50 -1.42
N ASP A 186 9.53 14.18 -2.20
CA ASP A 186 10.81 13.64 -2.69
C ASP A 186 11.72 13.21 -1.54
N GLY A 187 11.88 14.07 -0.52
CA GLY A 187 12.74 13.78 0.61
C GLY A 187 12.19 12.70 1.55
N LEU A 188 10.86 12.61 1.72
CA LEU A 188 10.23 11.51 2.45
C LEU A 188 10.36 10.18 1.71
N PHE A 189 10.27 10.19 0.38
CA PHE A 189 10.56 9.01 -0.42
C PHE A 189 12.02 8.58 -0.28
N ALA A 190 12.97 9.52 -0.38
CA ALA A 190 14.39 9.23 -0.16
C ALA A 190 14.66 8.67 1.25
N LEU A 191 13.97 9.19 2.27
CA LEU A 191 14.04 8.65 3.63
C LEU A 191 13.56 7.20 3.70
N ALA A 192 12.41 6.88 3.09
CA ALA A 192 11.88 5.51 3.08
C ALA A 192 12.84 4.51 2.40
N ILE A 193 13.48 4.93 1.29
CA ILE A 193 14.49 4.12 0.61
C ILE A 193 15.73 3.90 1.48
N GLN A 194 16.19 4.95 2.18
CA GLN A 194 17.31 4.85 3.11
C GLN A 194 16.99 3.91 4.27
N GLU A 195 15.83 4.06 4.92
CA GLU A 195 15.41 3.22 6.03
C GLU A 195 15.23 1.75 5.63
N ALA A 196 14.71 1.49 4.41
CA ALA A 196 14.68 0.12 3.88
C ALA A 196 16.08 -0.50 3.78
N GLY A 197 17.09 0.31 3.40
CA GLY A 197 18.49 -0.09 3.41
C GLY A 197 19.04 -0.33 4.83
N ASP A 198 18.77 0.61 5.75
CA ASP A 198 19.21 0.53 7.15
C ASP A 198 18.60 -0.68 7.89
N LEU A 199 17.40 -1.10 7.47
CA LEU A 199 16.70 -2.28 7.99
C LEU A 199 17.06 -3.58 7.25
N THR A 200 17.90 -3.53 6.22
CA THR A 200 18.40 -4.73 5.55
C THR A 200 19.62 -5.27 6.29
N VAL A 201 19.48 -6.43 6.92
CA VAL A 201 20.52 -7.03 7.77
C VAL A 201 20.78 -8.48 7.40
N ARG A 202 22.01 -8.96 7.64
CA ARG A 202 22.38 -10.37 7.47
C ARG A 202 22.21 -11.20 8.74
N LYS A 203 22.01 -10.52 9.88
CA LYS A 203 21.84 -11.14 11.19
C LYS A 203 20.75 -10.41 11.95
N ILE A 204 19.83 -11.18 12.52
CA ILE A 204 18.74 -10.69 13.36
C ILE A 204 18.94 -11.17 14.80
N ARG A 205 18.32 -10.48 15.76
CA ARG A 205 18.41 -10.74 17.20
C ARG A 205 17.07 -10.44 17.87
N ASP A 206 16.69 -11.27 18.84
CA ASP A 206 15.54 -11.01 19.67
C ASP A 206 15.66 -11.79 21.00
N GLY A 207 15.23 -11.21 22.11
CA GLY A 207 15.33 -11.84 23.42
C GLY A 207 14.50 -13.12 23.56
N ALA A 208 13.42 -13.26 22.79
CA ALA A 208 12.57 -14.45 22.80
C ALA A 208 13.14 -15.59 21.93
N TYR A 209 14.14 -15.33 21.09
CA TYR A 209 14.65 -16.29 20.11
C TYR A 209 16.17 -16.50 20.26
N ASN A 210 16.61 -17.75 20.21
CA ASN A 210 18.03 -18.11 20.25
C ASN A 210 18.82 -17.50 21.43
N GLY A 211 18.16 -17.20 22.56
CA GLY A 211 18.80 -16.55 23.70
C GLY A 211 19.44 -15.20 23.39
N ASN A 212 18.90 -14.46 22.41
CA ASN A 212 19.43 -13.18 21.90
C ASN A 212 20.77 -13.27 21.12
N GLU A 213 21.28 -14.48 20.88
CA GLU A 213 22.40 -14.70 19.99
C GLU A 213 22.00 -14.46 18.53
N PRO A 214 22.89 -13.91 17.68
CA PRO A 214 22.53 -13.53 16.33
C PRO A 214 22.15 -14.75 15.49
N ILE A 215 21.07 -14.62 14.73
CA ILE A 215 20.57 -15.62 13.79
C ILE A 215 20.86 -15.11 12.39
N ASP A 216 21.53 -15.91 11.56
CA ASP A 216 21.76 -15.57 10.15
C ASP A 216 20.44 -15.46 9.40
N CYS A 217 20.30 -14.44 8.55
CA CYS A 217 19.11 -14.24 7.73
C CYS A 217 19.49 -13.81 6.32
N GLY A 218 18.93 -14.51 5.32
CA GLY A 218 18.96 -14.08 3.91
C GLY A 218 20.33 -14.08 3.22
N GLY A 219 21.33 -14.75 3.82
CA GLY A 219 22.65 -14.94 3.20
C GLY A 219 23.35 -13.63 2.86
N THR A 220 23.83 -13.50 1.62
CA THR A 220 24.58 -12.33 1.16
C THR A 220 23.71 -11.08 0.97
N ALA A 221 22.46 -11.26 0.54
CA ALA A 221 21.50 -10.17 0.35
C ALA A 221 20.92 -9.68 1.68
N GLY A 222 20.64 -10.58 2.61
CA GLY A 222 20.05 -10.26 3.90
C GLY A 222 18.52 -10.38 3.92
N CYS A 223 17.93 -9.96 5.04
CA CYS A 223 16.50 -9.86 5.30
C CYS A 223 16.18 -8.49 5.90
N PHE A 224 14.90 -8.12 5.86
CA PHE A 224 14.39 -6.97 6.61
C PHE A 224 14.26 -7.31 8.09
N GLN A 225 14.92 -6.56 8.96
CA GLN A 225 14.52 -6.47 10.35
C GLN A 225 13.39 -5.45 10.51
N THR A 226 12.53 -5.66 11.49
CA THR A 226 11.27 -4.92 11.63
C THR A 226 11.48 -3.48 12.10
N GLY A 227 12.51 -3.22 12.89
CA GLY A 227 12.85 -1.87 13.30
C GLY A 227 14.08 -1.82 14.21
N ALA A 228 14.56 -0.61 14.48
CA ALA A 228 15.73 -0.39 15.33
C ALA A 228 15.58 -0.93 16.77
N SER A 229 14.35 -1.05 17.28
CA SER A 229 14.06 -1.66 18.59
C SER A 229 13.45 -3.06 18.49
N TRP A 230 13.19 -3.54 17.27
CA TRP A 230 12.64 -4.87 16.96
C TRP A 230 13.53 -5.51 15.90
N THR A 231 14.69 -5.99 16.33
CA THR A 231 15.77 -6.48 15.46
C THR A 231 15.53 -7.90 14.92
N TYR A 232 14.26 -8.27 14.70
CA TYR A 232 13.80 -9.57 14.21
C TYR A 232 12.93 -9.42 12.95
N VAL A 233 12.63 -10.53 12.28
CA VAL A 233 11.63 -10.56 11.20
C VAL A 233 10.26 -10.87 11.82
N TRP A 234 9.42 -9.85 11.96
CA TRP A 234 8.05 -10.00 12.43
C TRP A 234 7.12 -10.20 11.24
N THR A 235 6.31 -11.25 11.29
CA THR A 235 5.48 -11.74 10.18
C THR A 235 4.56 -10.64 9.67
N ARG A 236 3.81 -10.01 10.57
CA ARG A 236 2.83 -8.98 10.24
C ARG A 236 3.49 -7.74 9.65
N ASP A 237 4.42 -7.14 10.40
CA ASP A 237 5.10 -5.90 10.05
C ASP A 237 5.83 -6.03 8.71
N THR A 238 6.62 -7.10 8.57
CA THR A 238 7.41 -7.34 7.35
C THR A 238 6.49 -7.63 6.16
N SER A 239 5.40 -8.37 6.36
CA SER A 239 4.46 -8.66 5.27
C SER A 239 3.71 -7.42 4.81
N CYS A 240 3.22 -6.58 5.74
CA CYS A 240 2.59 -5.31 5.39
C CYS A 240 3.56 -4.40 4.61
N ALA A 241 4.81 -4.30 5.06
CA ALA A 241 5.82 -3.47 4.37
C ALA A 241 6.17 -4.00 2.97
N ILE A 242 6.26 -5.33 2.80
CA ILE A 242 6.50 -5.97 1.50
C ILE A 242 5.32 -5.77 0.55
N ASP A 243 4.10 -6.00 1.02
CA ASP A 243 2.87 -5.79 0.24
C ASP A 243 2.72 -4.33 -0.22
N LEU A 244 3.02 -3.37 0.67
CA LEU A 244 2.89 -1.94 0.36
C LEU A 244 3.98 -1.37 -0.54
N GLY A 245 5.18 -1.96 -0.56
CA GLY A 245 6.24 -1.46 -1.44
C GLY A 245 7.58 -2.18 -1.42
N LEU A 246 7.98 -2.85 -0.32
CA LEU A 246 9.32 -3.45 -0.27
C LEU A 246 9.52 -4.59 -1.28
N ALA A 247 8.44 -5.23 -1.74
CA ALA A 247 8.50 -6.23 -2.81
C ALA A 247 9.15 -5.68 -4.09
N GLN A 248 8.85 -4.42 -4.46
CA GLN A 248 9.42 -3.78 -5.63
C GLN A 248 10.82 -3.21 -5.37
N ILE A 249 11.05 -2.70 -4.15
CA ILE A 249 12.30 -2.01 -3.79
C ILE A 249 13.47 -2.97 -3.66
N ASP A 250 13.26 -4.13 -3.03
CA ASP A 250 14.28 -5.16 -2.91
C ASP A 250 13.66 -6.57 -2.90
N PRO A 251 13.34 -7.11 -4.09
CA PRO A 251 12.64 -8.39 -4.20
C PRO A 251 13.40 -9.55 -3.54
N GLN A 252 14.74 -9.54 -3.58
CA GLN A 252 15.55 -10.61 -3.01
C GLN A 252 15.55 -10.57 -1.48
N VAL A 253 15.69 -9.39 -0.88
CA VAL A 253 15.57 -9.22 0.58
C VAL A 253 14.14 -9.53 1.05
N ALA A 254 13.12 -9.11 0.29
CA ALA A 254 11.72 -9.45 0.56
C ALA A 254 11.50 -10.97 0.57
N LYS A 255 11.96 -11.67 -0.47
CA LYS A 255 11.90 -13.14 -0.59
C LYS A 255 12.54 -13.83 0.61
N ASN A 256 13.76 -13.44 0.96
CA ASN A 256 14.50 -14.01 2.09
C ASN A 256 13.77 -13.81 3.42
N SER A 257 13.20 -12.62 3.62
CA SER A 257 12.44 -12.28 4.83
C SER A 257 11.18 -13.14 4.95
N LEU A 258 10.46 -13.35 3.84
CA LEU A 258 9.26 -14.20 3.81
C LEU A 258 9.60 -15.67 4.05
N LEU A 259 10.66 -16.18 3.40
CA LEU A 259 11.13 -17.57 3.59
C LEU A 259 11.66 -17.84 5.00
N PHE A 260 12.20 -16.82 5.67
CA PHE A 260 12.58 -16.95 7.09
C PHE A 260 11.35 -17.19 8.00
N LYS A 261 10.16 -16.76 7.59
CA LYS A 261 8.91 -16.85 8.38
C LYS A 261 8.02 -18.02 8.03
N ILE A 262 8.56 -19.02 7.35
CA ILE A 262 7.92 -20.31 7.20
C ILE A 262 8.74 -21.38 7.91
N SER A 263 8.08 -22.36 8.52
CA SER A 263 8.76 -23.43 9.23
C SER A 263 7.99 -24.74 9.09
N ALA A 264 8.72 -25.86 9.09
CA ALA A 264 8.09 -27.16 9.22
C ALA A 264 7.37 -27.24 10.58
N HIS A 265 6.15 -27.76 10.57
CA HIS A 265 5.39 -27.98 11.78
C HIS A 265 6.20 -28.87 12.74
N ARG A 266 6.35 -28.43 13.99
CA ARG A 266 7.22 -29.13 14.98
C ARG A 266 6.70 -30.51 15.31
N ASN A 267 5.38 -30.70 15.29
CA ASN A 267 4.80 -32.02 15.53
C ASN A 267 4.97 -32.88 14.27
N THR A 268 5.54 -34.06 14.45
CA THR A 268 5.73 -35.07 13.41
C THR A 268 4.56 -36.05 13.30
N THR A 269 3.50 -35.86 14.10
CA THR A 269 2.29 -36.69 14.11
C THR A 269 1.02 -35.83 14.24
N GLY A 270 -0.12 -36.28 13.68
CA GLY A 270 -1.39 -35.54 13.72
C GLY A 270 -1.59 -34.52 12.59
N PRO A 271 -2.69 -33.73 12.60
CA PRO A 271 -2.96 -32.73 11.58
C PRO A 271 -1.81 -31.72 11.44
N GLY A 272 -1.40 -31.41 10.20
CA GLY A 272 -0.28 -30.52 9.91
C GLY A 272 1.12 -31.14 10.12
N ALA A 273 1.23 -32.44 10.41
CA ALA A 273 2.53 -33.08 10.59
C ALA A 273 3.38 -33.03 9.31
N GLY A 274 4.59 -32.49 9.42
CA GLY A 274 5.55 -32.39 8.32
C GLY A 274 5.21 -31.34 7.26
N THR A 275 4.12 -30.57 7.42
CA THR A 275 3.81 -29.46 6.53
C THR A 275 4.63 -28.22 6.89
N THR A 276 4.96 -27.42 5.90
CA THR A 276 5.54 -26.08 6.13
C THR A 276 4.40 -25.09 6.31
N GLU A 277 4.45 -24.27 7.35
CA GLU A 277 3.44 -23.26 7.65
C GLU A 277 4.06 -21.90 7.88
N ILE A 278 3.25 -20.85 7.75
CA ILE A 278 3.62 -19.50 8.13
C ILE A 278 3.71 -19.44 9.67
N VAL A 279 4.80 -18.89 10.18
CA VAL A 279 5.04 -18.75 11.62
C VAL A 279 4.33 -17.50 12.13
N GLN A 280 3.67 -17.57 13.29
CA GLN A 280 3.07 -16.42 13.96
C GLN A 280 3.99 -15.90 15.06
N ASP A 281 4.17 -14.58 15.11
CA ASP A 281 4.83 -13.89 16.24
C ASP A 281 3.81 -13.49 17.32
N THR A 282 4.30 -13.12 18.52
CA THR A 282 3.40 -12.78 19.63
C THR A 282 2.63 -11.48 19.36
N GLY A 283 1.30 -11.53 19.27
CA GLY A 283 0.41 -10.38 19.22
C GLY A 283 -0.38 -10.15 20.51
N SER A 284 -1.42 -9.33 20.43
CA SER A 284 -2.34 -9.08 21.56
C SER A 284 -3.08 -10.35 21.99
N GLY A 285 -3.37 -11.28 21.10
CA GLY A 285 -3.91 -12.60 21.39
C GLY A 285 -2.92 -13.55 22.05
N GLY A 286 -1.64 -13.19 22.16
CA GLY A 286 -0.58 -14.14 22.42
C GLY A 286 -0.04 -14.67 21.09
N SER A 287 -0.24 -15.93 20.77
CA SER A 287 0.19 -16.50 19.48
C SER A 287 -0.94 -17.31 18.86
N TRP A 288 -0.65 -18.08 17.81
CA TRP A 288 -1.57 -19.08 17.28
C TRP A 288 -2.03 -20.03 18.41
N PRO A 289 -3.33 -20.38 18.53
CA PRO A 289 -4.40 -20.19 17.54
C PRO A 289 -5.27 -18.93 17.73
N ILE A 290 -4.82 -17.92 18.49
CA ILE A 290 -5.59 -16.67 18.66
C ILE A 290 -5.13 -15.63 17.64
N SER A 291 -3.82 -15.44 17.52
CA SER A 291 -3.22 -14.61 16.48
C SER A 291 -3.15 -15.42 15.19
N THR A 292 -4.27 -15.49 14.46
CA THR A 292 -4.35 -16.16 13.15
C THR A 292 -4.09 -15.20 12.00
N ASP A 293 -3.73 -13.95 12.30
CA ASP A 293 -3.44 -12.94 11.30
C ASP A 293 -2.09 -13.13 10.59
N ARG A 294 -1.30 -14.15 10.95
CA ARG A 294 -0.16 -14.68 10.16
C ARG A 294 -0.47 -14.80 8.67
N VAL A 295 -1.73 -15.04 8.34
CA VAL A 295 -2.23 -15.10 6.96
C VAL A 295 -1.96 -13.84 6.13
N VAL A 296 -1.68 -12.69 6.76
CA VAL A 296 -1.23 -11.46 6.07
C VAL A 296 0.05 -11.69 5.24
N TRP A 297 0.88 -12.68 5.60
CA TRP A 297 2.04 -13.11 4.83
C TRP A 297 1.70 -13.45 3.37
N ALA A 298 0.49 -13.97 3.12
CA ALA A 298 0.06 -14.30 1.76
C ALA A 298 -0.07 -13.07 0.85
N ARG A 299 -0.37 -11.87 1.40
CA ARG A 299 -0.38 -10.61 0.63
C ARG A 299 1.00 -10.30 0.07
N ALA A 300 1.98 -10.27 0.98
CA ALA A 300 3.37 -10.02 0.66
C ALA A 300 3.93 -11.03 -0.36
N ALA A 301 3.66 -12.33 -0.16
CA ALA A 301 4.11 -13.36 -1.07
C ALA A 301 3.50 -13.21 -2.47
N PHE A 302 2.20 -12.90 -2.54
CA PHE A 302 1.53 -12.70 -3.83
C PHE A 302 2.02 -11.43 -4.54
N GLU A 303 2.27 -10.34 -3.81
CA GLU A 303 2.84 -9.12 -4.39
C GLU A 303 4.27 -9.36 -4.89
N LEU A 304 5.10 -10.05 -4.11
CA LEU A 304 6.48 -10.35 -4.47
C LEU A 304 6.62 -11.16 -5.77
N LEU A 305 5.69 -12.07 -6.05
CA LEU A 305 5.71 -12.87 -7.29
C LEU A 305 5.72 -12.04 -8.57
N LYS A 306 5.34 -10.76 -8.52
CA LYS A 306 5.38 -9.84 -9.67
C LYS A 306 6.78 -9.32 -9.98
N TYR A 307 7.69 -9.40 -9.00
CA TYR A 307 9.04 -8.83 -9.08
C TYR A 307 10.14 -9.91 -9.05
N LEU A 308 9.76 -11.18 -9.06
CA LEU A 308 10.66 -12.31 -9.28
C LEU A 308 10.49 -12.80 -10.72
N ASP A 309 11.51 -13.45 -11.27
CA ASP A 309 11.48 -14.08 -12.59
C ASP A 309 12.18 -15.45 -12.61
N GLY A 310 12.08 -16.15 -13.74
CA GLY A 310 12.78 -17.41 -14.00
C GLY A 310 12.57 -18.50 -12.94
N GLU A 311 13.65 -19.24 -12.66
CA GLU A 311 13.65 -20.32 -11.67
C GLU A 311 13.34 -19.82 -10.26
N ASP A 312 13.74 -18.59 -9.93
CA ASP A 312 13.55 -18.01 -8.61
C ASP A 312 12.06 -17.77 -8.31
N ARG A 313 11.32 -17.23 -9.28
CA ARG A 313 9.87 -17.08 -9.18
C ARG A 313 9.17 -18.43 -9.07
N ILE A 314 9.59 -19.41 -9.87
CA ILE A 314 8.99 -20.76 -9.86
C ILE A 314 9.21 -21.43 -8.51
N ALA A 315 10.44 -21.41 -7.98
CA ALA A 315 10.77 -21.98 -6.68
C ALA A 315 10.01 -21.30 -5.54
N PHE A 316 9.93 -19.95 -5.58
CA PHE A 316 9.19 -19.19 -4.59
C PHE A 316 7.69 -19.47 -4.66
N LEU A 317 7.07 -19.51 -5.85
CA LEU A 317 5.65 -19.84 -6.04
C LEU A 317 5.30 -21.20 -5.41
N ASN A 318 6.08 -22.23 -5.71
CA ASN A 318 5.83 -23.57 -5.17
C ASN A 318 5.95 -23.60 -3.64
N THR A 319 6.99 -22.96 -3.10
CA THR A 319 7.23 -22.90 -1.65
C THR A 319 6.14 -22.09 -0.94
N ALA A 320 5.80 -20.91 -1.48
CA ALA A 320 4.79 -20.03 -0.92
C ALA A 320 3.40 -20.66 -0.98
N TYR A 321 3.03 -21.30 -2.09
CA TYR A 321 1.77 -22.02 -2.19
C TYR A 321 1.67 -23.15 -1.16
N ALA A 322 2.72 -23.96 -0.99
CA ALA A 322 2.72 -25.03 0.00
C ALA A 322 2.54 -24.50 1.43
N ALA A 323 3.22 -23.40 1.78
CA ALA A 323 3.07 -22.74 3.08
C ALA A 323 1.68 -22.15 3.31
N ILE A 324 1.14 -21.46 2.29
CA ILE A 324 -0.20 -20.86 2.31
C ILE A 324 -1.28 -21.93 2.45
N ALA A 325 -1.25 -22.96 1.61
CA ALA A 325 -2.23 -24.03 1.63
C ALA A 325 -2.24 -24.75 2.99
N SER A 326 -1.06 -25.12 3.50
CA SER A 326 -0.95 -25.78 4.82
C SER A 326 -1.47 -24.88 5.94
N THR A 327 -1.16 -23.58 5.90
CA THR A 327 -1.65 -22.62 6.89
C THR A 327 -3.17 -22.49 6.87
N ILE A 328 -3.80 -22.43 5.69
CA ILE A 328 -5.26 -22.41 5.54
C ILE A 328 -5.88 -23.66 6.18
N GLU A 329 -5.35 -24.84 5.85
CA GLU A 329 -5.91 -26.12 6.34
C GLU A 329 -5.75 -26.29 7.86
N SER A 330 -4.68 -25.73 8.45
CA SER A 330 -4.47 -25.73 9.90
C SER A 330 -5.33 -24.68 10.63
N ASP A 331 -5.50 -23.49 10.05
CA ASP A 331 -6.27 -22.41 10.67
C ASP A 331 -7.78 -22.62 10.58
N ARG A 332 -8.28 -23.28 9.52
CA ARG A 332 -9.71 -23.56 9.33
C ARG A 332 -10.33 -24.28 10.53
N PRO A 333 -9.86 -25.47 10.98
CA PRO A 333 -10.45 -26.14 12.14
C PRO A 333 -10.21 -25.40 13.47
N ALA A 334 -9.17 -24.57 13.57
CA ALA A 334 -8.81 -23.88 14.80
C ALA A 334 -9.62 -22.59 15.02
N ALA A 335 -9.91 -21.84 13.96
CA ALA A 335 -10.42 -20.47 14.07
C ALA A 335 -11.71 -20.19 13.29
N TYR A 336 -12.02 -20.97 12.24
CA TYR A 336 -13.27 -20.76 11.50
C TYR A 336 -14.49 -21.12 12.37
N ASP A 337 -15.52 -20.28 12.29
CA ASP A 337 -16.77 -20.48 12.98
C ASP A 337 -17.93 -20.64 11.99
N GLY A 338 -18.40 -21.88 11.82
CA GLY A 338 -19.51 -22.18 10.91
C GLY A 338 -20.85 -21.56 11.30
N ARG A 339 -21.00 -20.98 12.49
CA ARG A 339 -22.25 -20.32 12.91
C ARG A 339 -22.51 -19.03 12.15
N ASP A 340 -21.45 -18.27 11.83
CA ASP A 340 -21.55 -17.00 11.10
C ASP A 340 -20.58 -16.87 9.91
N GLY A 341 -19.75 -17.87 9.66
CA GLY A 341 -18.86 -17.92 8.50
C GLY A 341 -17.62 -17.05 8.63
N LEU A 342 -17.32 -16.55 9.83
CA LEU A 342 -16.14 -15.73 10.10
C LEU A 342 -15.03 -16.53 10.81
N TYR A 343 -13.81 -16.00 10.77
CA TYR A 343 -12.68 -16.46 11.54
C TYR A 343 -12.56 -15.70 12.85
N ARG A 344 -12.29 -16.45 13.92
CA ARG A 344 -11.91 -15.93 15.24
C ARG A 344 -10.46 -15.46 15.23
N GLY A 345 -10.17 -14.48 16.07
CA GLY A 345 -8.83 -13.97 16.29
C GLY A 345 -8.79 -12.46 16.52
N GLU A 346 -7.59 -12.01 16.87
CA GLU A 346 -7.34 -10.61 17.17
C GLU A 346 -7.36 -9.69 15.93
N THR A 347 -7.34 -8.38 16.13
CA THR A 347 -6.99 -7.38 15.10
C THR A 347 -5.55 -7.52 14.62
N SER A 348 -5.33 -7.34 13.33
CA SER A 348 -4.06 -7.55 12.64
C SER A 348 -3.13 -6.34 12.63
N PHE A 349 -3.47 -5.22 13.27
CA PHE A 349 -2.64 -4.01 13.22
C PHE A 349 -2.72 -3.14 14.48
N LEU A 350 -3.91 -3.04 15.08
CA LEU A 350 -4.07 -2.34 16.35
C LEU A 350 -3.49 -3.20 17.48
N ASP A 351 -2.19 -3.05 17.67
CA ASP A 351 -1.44 -3.75 18.68
C ASP A 351 -1.69 -3.14 20.07
N TRP A 352 -1.54 -3.94 21.12
CA TRP A 352 -1.85 -3.67 22.54
C TRP A 352 -3.33 -3.87 22.95
N ARG A 353 -3.53 -4.89 23.79
CA ARG A 353 -4.84 -5.27 24.36
C ARG A 353 -5.58 -4.09 24.96
N GLU A 354 -4.86 -3.27 25.72
CA GLU A 354 -5.39 -2.16 26.50
C GLU A 354 -5.85 -0.97 25.64
N GLN A 355 -5.42 -0.93 24.37
CA GLN A 355 -5.80 0.12 23.43
C GLN A 355 -6.96 -0.34 22.54
N THR A 356 -6.92 -1.61 22.13
CA THR A 356 -7.82 -2.16 21.12
C THR A 356 -9.08 -2.75 21.72
N TYR A 357 -8.96 -3.45 22.86
CA TYR A 357 -10.05 -4.22 23.47
C TYR A 357 -10.54 -3.56 24.76
N PRO A 358 -11.75 -3.93 25.25
CA PRO A 358 -12.21 -3.50 26.56
C PRO A 358 -11.19 -3.81 27.66
N SER A 359 -11.00 -2.91 28.62
CA SER A 359 -9.93 -3.02 29.62
C SER A 359 -9.91 -4.32 30.43
N TRP A 360 -11.04 -5.01 30.53
CA TRP A 360 -11.15 -6.30 31.22
C TRP A 360 -10.49 -7.47 30.45
N THR A 361 -10.10 -7.30 29.19
CA THR A 361 -9.30 -8.29 28.42
C THR A 361 -7.79 -8.17 28.65
N LYS A 362 -7.33 -7.17 29.43
CA LYS A 362 -5.91 -6.90 29.62
C LYS A 362 -5.15 -8.15 30.08
N ASP A 363 -5.67 -8.80 31.12
CA ASP A 363 -5.03 -9.93 31.80
C ASP A 363 -5.54 -11.29 31.29
N THR A 364 -6.38 -11.31 30.24
CA THR A 364 -6.93 -12.55 29.68
C THR A 364 -7.16 -12.48 28.17
N VAL A 365 -6.68 -13.50 27.45
CA VAL A 365 -6.82 -13.60 26.00
C VAL A 365 -8.10 -14.31 25.55
N VAL A 366 -8.87 -14.89 26.48
CA VAL A 366 -10.04 -15.74 26.16
C VAL A 366 -11.04 -15.00 25.28
N HIS A 367 -11.31 -13.74 25.59
CA HIS A 367 -12.28 -12.96 24.82
C HIS A 367 -11.71 -12.43 23.51
N ILE A 368 -10.40 -12.23 23.42
CA ILE A 368 -9.72 -11.95 22.15
C ILE A 368 -9.82 -13.18 21.24
N ALA A 369 -9.66 -14.39 21.81
CA ALA A 369 -9.85 -15.65 21.10
C ALA A 369 -11.29 -15.86 20.60
N MET A 370 -12.28 -15.29 21.29
CA MET A 370 -13.68 -15.33 20.86
C MET A 370 -14.01 -14.25 19.82
N SER A 371 -13.21 -13.18 19.78
CA SER A 371 -13.46 -12.03 18.91
C SER A 371 -13.24 -12.38 17.44
N LYS A 372 -13.91 -11.63 16.56
CA LYS A 372 -13.85 -11.78 15.10
C LYS A 372 -13.56 -10.42 14.51
N ALA A 373 -12.28 -10.09 14.37
CA ALA A 373 -11.82 -8.80 13.88
C ALA A 373 -11.94 -8.67 12.36
N LEU A 374 -12.25 -7.46 11.89
CA LEU A 374 -12.39 -7.11 10.49
C LEU A 374 -11.10 -7.36 9.73
N SER A 375 -9.99 -6.73 10.11
CA SER A 375 -8.68 -6.93 9.44
C SER A 375 -8.28 -8.40 9.32
N THR A 376 -8.53 -9.21 10.34
CA THR A 376 -8.16 -10.64 10.34
C THR A 376 -9.03 -11.42 9.39
N ASN A 377 -10.33 -11.13 9.33
CA ASN A 377 -11.21 -11.73 8.34
C ASN A 377 -10.89 -11.25 6.90
N MET A 378 -10.47 -10.00 6.71
CA MET A 378 -9.96 -9.51 5.42
C MET A 378 -8.70 -10.27 5.00
N ASN A 379 -7.78 -10.54 5.93
CA ASN A 379 -6.58 -11.32 5.65
C ASN A 379 -6.88 -12.80 5.40
N HIS A 380 -7.85 -13.40 6.11
CA HIS A 380 -8.32 -14.77 5.83
C HIS A 380 -8.99 -14.87 4.46
N TRP A 381 -9.75 -13.84 4.05
CA TRP A 381 -10.27 -13.77 2.69
C TRP A 381 -9.14 -13.72 1.68
N LYS A 382 -8.13 -12.87 1.94
CA LYS A 382 -7.05 -12.67 0.99
C LYS A 382 -6.16 -13.89 0.82
N ILE A 383 -5.84 -14.62 1.89
CA ILE A 383 -5.05 -15.85 1.75
C ILE A 383 -5.80 -16.91 0.93
N LEU A 384 -7.13 -16.99 1.04
CA LEU A 384 -7.95 -17.90 0.23
C LEU A 384 -7.96 -17.49 -1.25
N ASP A 385 -8.13 -16.20 -1.54
CA ASP A 385 -8.04 -15.63 -2.89
C ASP A 385 -6.66 -15.87 -3.54
N VAL A 386 -5.60 -15.65 -2.78
CA VAL A 386 -4.21 -15.90 -3.21
C VAL A 386 -3.98 -17.39 -3.44
N ALA A 387 -4.43 -18.27 -2.53
CA ALA A 387 -4.27 -19.71 -2.67
C ALA A 387 -5.01 -20.23 -3.91
N ALA A 388 -6.21 -19.71 -4.19
CA ALA A 388 -6.95 -20.04 -5.39
C ALA A 388 -6.19 -19.63 -6.66
N SER A 389 -5.63 -18.41 -6.67
CA SER A 389 -4.85 -17.88 -7.80
C SER A 389 -3.57 -18.67 -8.04
N MET A 390 -2.80 -18.96 -6.98
CA MET A 390 -1.57 -19.75 -7.06
C MET A 390 -1.85 -21.20 -7.48
N ALA A 391 -2.89 -21.83 -6.92
CA ALA A 391 -3.30 -23.18 -7.32
C ALA A 391 -3.68 -23.25 -8.80
N ALA A 392 -4.39 -22.23 -9.32
CA ALA A 392 -4.74 -22.15 -10.72
C ALA A 392 -3.49 -22.01 -11.61
N GLU A 393 -2.53 -21.15 -11.22
CA GLU A 393 -1.25 -21.01 -11.93
C GLU A 393 -0.43 -22.32 -11.95
N LEU A 394 -0.47 -23.08 -10.86
CA LEU A 394 0.19 -24.37 -10.73
C LEU A 394 -0.59 -25.54 -11.37
N GLY A 395 -1.77 -25.31 -11.94
CA GLY A 395 -2.60 -26.35 -12.56
C GLY A 395 -3.31 -27.28 -11.58
N ILE A 396 -3.49 -26.88 -10.31
CA ILE A 396 -4.12 -27.66 -9.24
C ILE A 396 -5.61 -27.27 -9.15
N ALA A 397 -6.39 -27.70 -10.14
CA ALA A 397 -7.76 -27.23 -10.34
C ALA A 397 -8.70 -27.44 -9.14
N GLU A 398 -8.61 -28.58 -8.44
CA GLU A 398 -9.46 -28.88 -7.27
C GLU A 398 -9.20 -27.90 -6.11
N ALA A 399 -7.93 -27.64 -5.80
CA ALA A 399 -7.56 -26.68 -4.76
C ALA A 399 -7.95 -25.24 -5.14
N ALA A 400 -7.76 -24.87 -6.41
CA ALA A 400 -8.18 -23.56 -6.90
C ALA A 400 -9.69 -23.33 -6.70
N GLN A 401 -10.52 -24.31 -7.08
CA GLN A 401 -11.97 -24.26 -6.87
C GLN A 401 -12.34 -24.22 -5.38
N LYS A 402 -11.71 -25.06 -4.55
CA LYS A 402 -11.97 -25.12 -3.12
C LYS A 402 -11.74 -23.78 -2.43
N TYR A 403 -10.56 -23.19 -2.63
CA TYR A 403 -10.21 -21.92 -1.97
C TYR A 403 -11.01 -20.74 -2.53
N ALA A 404 -11.33 -20.73 -3.82
CA ALA A 404 -12.23 -19.72 -4.40
C ALA A 404 -13.65 -19.79 -3.82
N ALA A 405 -14.17 -20.99 -3.58
CA ALA A 405 -15.47 -21.19 -2.93
C ALA A 405 -15.45 -20.66 -1.49
N TRP A 406 -14.45 -21.01 -0.69
CA TRP A 406 -14.30 -20.50 0.68
C TRP A 406 -14.10 -18.98 0.73
N ALA A 407 -13.34 -18.39 -0.20
CA ALA A 407 -13.19 -16.94 -0.30
C ALA A 407 -14.54 -16.26 -0.60
N THR A 408 -15.35 -16.87 -1.49
CA THR A 408 -16.69 -16.37 -1.82
C THR A 408 -17.61 -16.41 -0.61
N GLU A 409 -17.64 -17.53 0.11
CA GLU A 409 -18.41 -17.68 1.35
C GLU A 409 -18.01 -16.66 2.42
N LEU A 410 -16.70 -16.48 2.64
CA LEU A 410 -16.19 -15.53 3.63
C LEU A 410 -16.50 -14.08 3.27
N LYS A 411 -16.42 -13.70 1.99
CA LYS A 411 -16.82 -12.36 1.53
C LYS A 411 -18.29 -12.07 1.84
N VAL A 412 -19.16 -13.06 1.66
CA VAL A 412 -20.59 -12.95 2.02
C VAL A 412 -20.76 -12.80 3.53
N ALA A 413 -20.05 -13.61 4.32
CA ALA A 413 -20.08 -13.55 5.78
C ALA A 413 -19.62 -12.19 6.31
N ILE A 414 -18.47 -11.66 5.84
CA ILE A 414 -17.95 -10.34 6.23
C ILE A 414 -18.99 -9.24 5.99
N ASN A 415 -19.57 -9.22 4.78
CA ASN A 415 -20.58 -8.24 4.41
C ASN A 415 -21.86 -8.34 5.23
N LYS A 416 -22.25 -9.55 5.63
CA LYS A 416 -23.45 -9.78 6.43
C LYS A 416 -23.25 -9.43 7.90
N GLU A 417 -22.10 -9.79 8.45
CA GLU A 417 -21.88 -9.84 9.90
C GLU A 417 -21.16 -8.59 10.45
N LEU A 418 -20.41 -7.88 9.61
CA LEU A 418 -19.60 -6.73 10.05
C LEU A 418 -20.02 -5.40 9.43
N TRP A 419 -20.78 -5.37 8.34
CA TRP A 419 -21.28 -4.12 7.77
C TRP A 419 -22.40 -3.52 8.62
N LEU A 420 -22.26 -2.25 9.00
CA LEU A 420 -23.26 -1.51 9.75
C LEU A 420 -23.96 -0.51 8.83
N GLU A 421 -25.12 -0.90 8.27
CA GLU A 421 -25.86 -0.10 7.27
C GLU A 421 -26.13 1.34 7.72
N ASP A 422 -26.45 1.55 8.99
CA ASP A 422 -26.78 2.87 9.52
C ASP A 422 -25.54 3.75 9.80
N ALA A 423 -24.37 3.12 9.98
CA ALA A 423 -23.09 3.82 10.09
C ALA A 423 -22.43 4.05 8.73
N GLY A 424 -22.79 3.24 7.72
CA GLY A 424 -22.16 3.25 6.41
C GLY A 424 -20.69 2.78 6.44
N LEU A 425 -20.34 1.92 7.40
CA LEU A 425 -18.97 1.48 7.72
C LEU A 425 -18.98 0.01 8.19
N TYR A 426 -17.83 -0.68 8.10
CA TYR A 426 -17.64 -1.98 8.73
C TYR A 426 -17.23 -1.82 10.20
N SER A 427 -17.91 -2.54 11.08
CA SER A 427 -17.45 -2.75 12.45
C SER A 427 -16.05 -3.35 12.46
N ILE A 428 -15.19 -2.84 13.35
CA ILE A 428 -13.87 -3.39 13.63
C ILE A 428 -13.93 -4.85 14.08
N MET A 429 -15.00 -5.28 14.78
CA MET A 429 -15.13 -6.68 15.21
C MET A 429 -16.53 -7.05 15.75
N LYS A 430 -16.76 -8.36 15.88
CA LYS A 430 -17.66 -8.93 16.90
C LYS A 430 -16.80 -9.29 18.13
N PRO A 431 -17.10 -8.81 19.35
CA PRO A 431 -16.12 -8.78 20.43
C PRO A 431 -16.00 -10.09 21.22
N THR A 432 -17.07 -10.87 21.35
CA THR A 432 -17.08 -12.11 22.17
C THR A 432 -18.20 -13.04 21.73
N GLU A 433 -18.19 -14.30 22.17
CA GLU A 433 -19.31 -15.22 21.94
C GLU A 433 -20.53 -14.93 22.83
N LEU A 434 -20.34 -14.18 23.92
CA LEU A 434 -21.42 -13.79 24.84
C LEU A 434 -22.28 -12.63 24.31
N ASP A 435 -21.70 -11.80 23.45
CA ASP A 435 -22.35 -10.71 22.73
C ASP A 435 -21.77 -10.67 21.32
N GLN A 436 -22.55 -11.23 20.40
CA GLN A 436 -22.20 -11.32 19.00
C GLN A 436 -22.60 -10.08 18.21
N ALA A 437 -23.05 -8.99 18.84
CA ALA A 437 -23.33 -7.77 18.11
C ALA A 437 -22.01 -7.14 17.60
N PRO A 438 -21.93 -6.74 16.32
CA PRO A 438 -20.81 -5.93 15.84
C PRO A 438 -20.77 -4.59 16.61
N VAL A 439 -19.59 -4.20 17.07
CA VAL A 439 -19.42 -2.96 17.85
C VAL A 439 -19.40 -1.73 16.93
N ARG A 440 -19.86 -0.59 17.44
CA ARG A 440 -19.76 0.71 16.73
C ARG A 440 -18.38 1.35 16.89
N ARG A 441 -17.35 0.62 16.47
CA ARG A 441 -15.96 1.08 16.36
C ARG A 441 -15.46 0.69 14.97
N TYR A 442 -14.61 1.53 14.40
CA TYR A 442 -14.18 1.41 13.00
C TYR A 442 -12.66 1.53 12.97
N GLU A 443 -11.99 0.72 12.16
CA GLU A 443 -10.55 0.79 11.96
C GLU A 443 -10.21 1.14 10.50
N LEU A 444 -9.20 1.98 10.28
CA LEU A 444 -8.87 2.43 8.92
C LEU A 444 -8.36 1.29 8.05
N LEU A 445 -7.54 0.38 8.61
CA LEU A 445 -6.93 -0.69 7.83
C LEU A 445 -7.97 -1.65 7.29
N GLY A 446 -8.87 -2.16 8.14
CA GLY A 446 -9.91 -3.09 7.71
C GLY A 446 -10.84 -2.49 6.65
N GLU A 447 -11.19 -1.20 6.79
CA GLU A 447 -11.97 -0.45 5.81
C GLU A 447 -11.22 -0.29 4.47
N ALA A 448 -9.93 0.07 4.53
CA ALA A 448 -9.10 0.21 3.33
C ALA A 448 -8.90 -1.13 2.61
N LEU A 449 -8.71 -2.22 3.35
CA LEU A 449 -8.64 -3.58 2.80
C LEU A 449 -9.97 -3.98 2.18
N ALA A 450 -11.11 -3.67 2.80
CA ALA A 450 -12.43 -3.97 2.24
C ALA A 450 -12.60 -3.35 0.84
N ILE A 451 -12.15 -2.11 0.67
CA ILE A 451 -12.13 -1.41 -0.61
C ILE A 451 -11.12 -2.05 -1.58
N GLY A 452 -9.86 -2.19 -1.16
CA GLY A 452 -8.75 -2.64 -2.02
C GLY A 452 -8.91 -4.08 -2.53
N ASP A 453 -9.50 -4.95 -1.72
CA ASP A 453 -9.79 -6.35 -2.04
C ASP A 453 -11.15 -6.53 -2.74
N GLY A 454 -11.92 -5.45 -2.90
CA GLY A 454 -13.25 -5.47 -3.52
C GLY A 454 -14.28 -6.28 -2.71
N ILE A 455 -14.09 -6.41 -1.39
CA ILE A 455 -15.07 -6.99 -0.47
C ILE A 455 -16.25 -6.03 -0.30
N ALA A 456 -15.95 -4.74 -0.19
CA ALA A 456 -16.90 -3.65 -0.37
C ALA A 456 -17.24 -3.49 -1.86
N ASP A 457 -18.53 -3.47 -2.18
CA ASP A 457 -18.99 -3.05 -3.51
C ASP A 457 -18.87 -1.53 -3.69
N ASP A 458 -19.11 -1.03 -4.91
CA ASP A 458 -18.98 0.40 -5.22
C ASP A 458 -19.79 1.32 -4.29
N LYS A 459 -21.00 0.88 -3.85
CA LYS A 459 -21.83 1.68 -2.95
C LYS A 459 -21.24 1.71 -1.55
N ARG A 460 -20.80 0.56 -1.04
CA ARG A 460 -20.12 0.47 0.25
C ARG A 460 -18.80 1.25 0.23
N THR A 461 -18.00 1.13 -0.83
CA THR A 461 -16.77 1.91 -1.02
C THR A 461 -17.06 3.41 -0.95
N ALA A 462 -18.04 3.93 -1.71
CA ALA A 462 -18.41 5.35 -1.64
C ALA A 462 -18.86 5.76 -0.22
N SER A 463 -19.64 4.91 0.44
CA SER A 463 -20.08 5.13 1.82
C SER A 463 -18.90 5.20 2.80
N ILE A 464 -17.94 4.27 2.70
CA ILE A 464 -16.76 4.24 3.57
C ILE A 464 -15.94 5.52 3.40
N LEU A 465 -15.67 5.92 2.16
CA LEU A 465 -14.91 7.14 1.86
C LEU A 465 -15.61 8.40 2.38
N GLN A 466 -16.94 8.43 2.37
CA GLN A 466 -17.72 9.56 2.88
C GLN A 466 -17.81 9.59 4.41
N ASN A 467 -17.93 8.42 5.04
CA ASN A 467 -18.27 8.30 6.46
C ASN A 467 -17.07 8.06 7.37
N TYR A 468 -15.96 7.51 6.86
CA TYR A 468 -14.77 7.30 7.65
C TYR A 468 -14.07 8.64 7.93
N ARG A 469 -14.35 9.20 9.11
CA ARG A 469 -13.79 10.49 9.52
C ARG A 469 -12.31 10.36 9.85
N ILE A 470 -11.45 10.76 8.92
CA ILE A 470 -10.04 11.02 9.22
C ILE A 470 -9.97 12.33 10.01
N ARG A 471 -9.71 12.27 11.31
CA ARG A 471 -9.42 13.48 12.10
C ARG A 471 -7.98 13.90 11.82
N LEU A 472 -7.78 14.94 11.02
CA LEU A 472 -6.54 15.70 11.05
C LEU A 472 -6.42 16.31 12.46
N LEU A 473 -5.43 15.89 13.24
CA LEU A 473 -5.24 16.33 14.63
C LEU A 473 -4.87 17.81 14.68
N ALA A 474 -5.87 18.70 14.71
CA ALA A 474 -5.76 20.02 15.30
C ALA A 474 -5.97 19.86 16.81
N LEU A 475 -4.89 19.92 17.60
CA LEU A 475 -4.97 19.87 19.07
C LEU A 475 -5.67 21.14 19.60
N PRO A 476 -6.67 21.04 20.50
CA PRO A 476 -7.22 22.20 21.18
C PRO A 476 -6.18 22.78 22.15
N SER A 477 -6.14 24.11 22.23
CA SER A 477 -5.22 24.94 23.02
C SER A 477 -5.38 24.89 24.55
N SER A 478 -5.84 23.78 25.14
CA SER A 478 -5.94 23.65 26.60
C SER A 478 -5.07 22.51 27.12
N GLY A 479 -3.98 22.88 27.81
CA GLY A 479 -2.91 22.02 28.34
C GLY A 479 -3.33 20.94 29.35
N ARG A 480 -4.12 19.95 28.94
CA ARG A 480 -4.19 18.65 29.63
C ARG A 480 -3.31 17.65 28.92
N LYS A 481 -2.30 17.13 29.63
CA LYS A 481 -1.56 15.93 29.25
C LYS A 481 -2.55 14.77 29.15
N GLN A 482 -3.03 14.47 27.94
CA GLN A 482 -3.70 13.22 27.63
C GLN A 482 -2.77 12.45 26.69
N GLN A 483 -2.23 11.33 27.19
CA GLN A 483 -1.73 10.27 26.31
C GLN A 483 -2.95 9.76 25.54
N THR A 484 -3.06 10.16 24.28
CA THR A 484 -4.02 9.61 23.32
C THR A 484 -3.35 8.44 22.61
N PRO A 485 -3.68 7.17 22.94
CA PRO A 485 -3.51 6.08 21.99
C PRO A 485 -4.41 6.38 20.77
N ALA A 486 -4.06 5.81 19.61
CA ALA A 486 -4.82 5.93 18.37
C ALA A 486 -6.20 5.25 18.51
N SER A 487 -7.13 5.94 19.18
CA SER A 487 -8.56 5.66 19.29
C SER A 487 -9.16 6.83 20.07
N ILE A 488 -9.81 7.77 19.38
CA ILE A 488 -10.47 8.89 20.07
C ILE A 488 -11.83 8.43 20.59
N ILE A 489 -11.86 8.40 21.92
CA ILE A 489 -12.96 8.40 22.87
C ILE A 489 -14.26 9.00 22.32
N THR A 490 -15.33 8.19 22.34
CA THR A 490 -16.70 8.64 22.37
C THR A 490 -17.06 9.24 23.74
N GLY A 491 -17.68 10.42 23.76
CA GLY A 491 -18.52 10.84 24.89
C GLY A 491 -18.89 12.33 24.90
N ARG A 492 -19.98 12.80 25.50
CA ARG A 492 -21.34 12.27 25.79
C ARG A 492 -22.15 13.49 26.31
N SER A 493 -23.49 13.37 26.32
CA SER A 493 -24.49 14.12 27.12
C SER A 493 -24.99 15.47 26.58
N GLY A 494 -26.29 15.79 26.64
CA GLY A 494 -27.42 15.01 27.16
C GLY A 494 -28.74 15.79 27.13
N ARG A 495 -29.81 15.15 27.60
CA ARG A 495 -30.78 15.64 28.60
C ARG A 495 -31.83 14.57 28.83
N LEU A 496 -31.81 13.98 30.02
CA LEU A 496 -33.02 13.45 30.66
C LEU A 496 -33.90 14.63 31.08
N PHE A 497 -35.22 14.46 31.02
CA PHE A 497 -36.21 14.80 32.07
C PHE A 497 -37.61 14.29 31.64
N PRO A 498 -38.60 14.15 32.55
CA PRO A 498 -39.23 12.86 32.87
C PRO A 498 -40.76 12.81 32.61
N ALA A 499 -41.33 11.61 32.83
CA ALA A 499 -42.71 11.29 33.25
C ALA A 499 -43.89 11.90 32.45
N ILE A 500 -44.64 11.04 31.77
CA ILE A 500 -45.91 10.41 32.21
C ILE A 500 -46.05 9.08 31.45
#